data_AF-A0A351ZWB0-F1
#
_entry.id   AF-A0A351ZWB0-F1
#
_cell.length_a   1.000
_cell.length_b   1.000
_cell.length_c   1.000
_cell.angle_alpha   90.00
_cell.angle_beta   90.00
_cell.angle_gamma   90.00
#
_symmetry.space_group_name_H-M   'P 1'
#
loop_
_entity.id
_entity.type
_entity.pdbx_description
1 polymer ?
#
loop_
_entity_poly.entity_id
_entity_poly.type
_entity_poly.pdbx_seq_one_letter_code
_entity_poly.pdbx_strand_id
1 'polypeptide(L)'
;MSHHFVARIEWTGNTGSGTSAYTAYERSHILSADGKEPLACSSAPMFRGDATKYNPEDMLLYSVASCHMLWFLHCCADAGVV
;
A
#
# COMPACT_ATOMS: atom_id res chain seq x y z
N MET A 1 11.42 -0.65 -23.92
CA MET A 1 10.34 0.31 -23.59
C MET A 1 10.56 0.77 -22.15
N SER A 2 10.43 2.06 -21.89
CA SER A 2 10.41 2.57 -20.52
C SER A 2 8.99 2.48 -20.00
N HIS A 3 8.79 1.82 -18.86
CA HIS A 3 7.52 1.83 -18.14
C HIS A 3 7.69 2.73 -16.92
N HIS A 4 6.89 3.78 -16.84
CA HIS A 4 6.88 4.70 -15.71
C HIS A 4 5.64 4.46 -14.86
N PHE A 5 5.84 4.39 -13.55
CA PHE A 5 4.76 4.32 -12.58
C PHE A 5 4.79 5.59 -11.74
N VAL A 6 3.64 6.21 -11.58
CA VAL A 6 3.46 7.40 -10.73
C VAL A 6 2.50 7.02 -9.61
N ALA A 7 2.90 7.31 -8.38
CA ALA A 7 2.08 7.14 -7.20
C ALA A 7 1.99 8.49 -6.47
N ARG A 8 0.81 8.77 -5.92
CA ARG A 8 0.56 9.94 -5.08
C ARG A 8 0.21 9.49 -3.68
N ILE A 9 0.77 10.19 -2.70
CA ILE A 9 0.53 9.96 -1.28
C ILE A 9 0.09 11.26 -0.66
N GLU A 10 -1.02 11.24 0.07
CA GLU A 10 -1.53 12.39 0.80
C GLU A 10 -1.76 12.01 2.26
N TRP A 11 -1.08 12.68 3.17
CA TRP A 11 -1.30 12.48 4.60
C TRP A 11 -2.59 13.18 5.04
N THR A 12 -3.48 12.43 5.68
CA THR A 12 -4.80 12.90 6.14
C THR A 12 -4.94 12.84 7.65
N GLY A 13 -3.88 12.49 8.38
CA GLY A 13 -3.92 12.29 9.81
C GLY A 13 -3.80 13.56 10.67
N ASN A 14 -4.02 14.75 10.09
CA ASN A 14 -4.07 15.99 10.87
C ASN A 14 -5.38 16.07 11.64
N THR A 15 -5.32 15.93 12.96
CA THR A 15 -6.50 16.01 13.86
C THR A 15 -6.68 17.40 14.48
N GLY A 16 -5.93 18.40 14.04
CA GLY A 16 -6.11 19.81 14.41
C GLY A 16 -4.86 20.51 14.95
N SER A 17 -3.87 19.76 15.45
CA SER A 17 -2.61 20.33 15.94
C SER A 17 -1.38 19.98 15.09
N GLY A 18 -1.60 19.36 13.92
CA GLY A 18 -0.54 18.92 13.03
C GLY A 18 0.42 17.94 13.71
N THR A 19 1.71 18.18 13.55
CA THR A 19 2.79 17.33 14.09
C THR A 19 3.35 17.85 15.43
N SER A 20 2.53 18.55 16.20
CA SER A 20 2.92 19.20 17.48
C SER A 20 3.58 18.25 18.50
N ALA A 21 3.24 16.96 18.47
CA ALA A 21 3.90 15.91 19.21
C ALA A 21 3.79 14.56 18.48
N TYR A 22 4.64 13.60 18.85
CA TYR A 22 4.63 12.26 18.25
C TYR A 22 3.29 11.51 18.44
N THR A 23 2.52 11.81 19.48
CA THR A 23 1.17 11.26 19.72
C THR A 23 0.05 12.09 19.12
N ALA A 24 0.33 13.30 18.62
CA ALA A 24 -0.72 14.29 18.33
C ALA A 24 -1.38 14.13 16.95
N TYR A 25 -0.88 13.22 16.12
CA TYR A 25 -1.39 12.97 14.78
C TYR A 25 -1.72 11.50 14.52
N GLU A 26 -2.64 11.26 13.60
CA GLU A 26 -2.85 9.93 13.04
C GLU A 26 -1.86 9.63 11.93
N ARG A 27 -1.61 8.34 11.71
CA ARG A 27 -0.77 7.85 10.60
C ARG A 27 -1.60 7.62 9.33
N SER A 28 -2.88 7.99 9.38
CA SER A 28 -3.82 7.92 8.27
C SER A 28 -3.31 8.72 7.06
N HIS A 29 -3.31 8.07 5.90
CA HIS A 29 -2.96 8.65 4.62
C HIS A 29 -3.72 7.95 3.49
N ILE A 30 -3.79 8.60 2.33
CA ILE A 30 -4.43 8.07 1.13
C ILE A 30 -3.36 7.86 0.06
N LEU A 31 -3.37 6.69 -0.55
CA LEU A 31 -2.58 6.38 -1.74
C LEU A 31 -3.47 6.45 -2.97
N SER A 32 -2.99 7.07 -4.04
CA SER A 32 -3.71 7.14 -5.31
C SER A 32 -2.79 6.98 -6.52
N ALA A 33 -3.37 6.47 -7.59
CA ALA A 33 -2.75 6.34 -8.90
C ALA A 33 -3.81 6.56 -9.97
N ASP A 34 -3.40 7.01 -11.15
CA ASP A 34 -4.33 7.39 -12.22
C ASP A 34 -5.25 6.23 -12.60
N GLY A 35 -6.56 6.50 -12.61
CA GLY A 35 -7.60 5.53 -12.97
C GLY A 35 -7.87 4.43 -11.93
N LYS A 36 -7.33 4.54 -10.70
CA LYS A 36 -7.56 3.59 -9.60
C LYS A 36 -8.29 4.25 -8.44
N GLU A 37 -9.08 3.45 -7.73
CA GLU A 37 -9.71 3.87 -6.49
C GLU A 37 -8.65 4.24 -5.43
N PRO A 38 -8.81 5.36 -4.71
CA PRO A 38 -7.91 5.73 -3.64
C PRO A 38 -7.93 4.70 -2.51
N LEU A 39 -6.76 4.41 -1.94
CA LEU A 39 -6.61 3.42 -0.88
C LEU A 39 -6.29 4.10 0.45
N ALA A 40 -7.19 3.95 1.41
CA ALA A 40 -6.96 4.40 2.79
C ALA A 40 -5.94 3.50 3.47
N CYS A 41 -4.87 4.11 3.96
CA CYS A 41 -3.72 3.44 4.54
C CYS A 41 -3.36 4.04 5.91
N SER A 42 -2.58 3.29 6.67
CA SER A 42 -1.97 3.75 7.92
C SER A 42 -0.59 3.12 8.10
N SER A 43 0.09 3.42 9.19
CA SER A 43 1.25 2.62 9.60
C SER A 43 0.79 1.29 10.21
N ALA A 44 1.71 0.35 10.46
CA ALA A 44 1.36 -0.84 11.23
C ALA A 44 0.92 -0.48 12.68
N PRO A 45 0.10 -1.32 13.35
CA PRO A 45 -0.36 -1.05 14.72
C PRO A 45 0.78 -0.86 15.72
N MET A 46 1.88 -1.60 15.56
CA MET A 46 3.11 -1.46 16.36
C MET A 46 3.75 -0.07 16.25
N PHE A 47 3.41 0.68 15.20
CA PHE A 47 3.83 2.06 14.94
C PHE A 47 2.67 3.07 15.06
N ARG A 48 1.66 2.73 15.88
CA ARG A 48 0.47 3.57 16.19
C ARG A 48 -0.43 3.84 14.99
N GLY A 49 -0.44 2.96 14.02
CA GLY A 49 -1.41 3.03 12.94
C GLY A 49 -2.72 2.31 13.25
N ASP A 50 -3.64 2.44 12.32
CA ASP A 50 -4.98 1.88 12.36
C ASP A 50 -4.96 0.46 11.78
N ALA A 51 -5.22 -0.54 12.62
CA ALA A 51 -5.20 -1.96 12.24
C ALA A 51 -6.26 -2.34 11.19
N THR A 52 -7.23 -1.47 10.92
CA THR A 52 -8.27 -1.70 9.91
C THR A 52 -7.85 -1.26 8.51
N LYS A 53 -6.69 -0.61 8.36
CA LYS A 53 -6.16 -0.08 7.10
C LYS A 53 -4.90 -0.83 6.69
N TYR A 54 -4.65 -0.90 5.38
CA TYR A 54 -3.39 -1.43 4.87
C TYR A 54 -2.21 -0.57 5.34
N ASN A 55 -1.09 -1.23 5.61
CA ASN A 55 0.17 -0.58 5.94
C ASN A 55 1.25 -0.88 4.86
N PRO A 56 2.36 -0.13 4.84
CA PRO A 56 3.43 -0.33 3.87
C PRO A 56 4.03 -1.74 3.88
N GLU A 57 4.12 -2.39 5.03
CA GLU A 57 4.66 -3.73 5.17
C GLU A 57 3.76 -4.79 4.49
N ASP A 58 2.44 -4.71 4.71
CA ASP A 58 1.44 -5.55 4.02
C ASP A 58 1.57 -5.37 2.50
N MET A 59 1.69 -4.13 2.05
CA MET A 59 1.80 -3.79 0.63
C MET A 59 3.06 -4.36 -0.01
N LEU A 60 4.20 -4.27 0.68
CA LEU A 60 5.44 -4.85 0.20
C LEU A 60 5.30 -6.38 0.08
N LEU A 61 4.74 -7.03 1.08
CA LEU A 61 4.50 -8.48 1.06
C LEU A 61 3.59 -8.87 -0.10
N TYR A 62 2.47 -8.16 -0.30
CA TYR A 62 1.58 -8.40 -1.43
C TYR A 62 2.25 -8.16 -2.78
N SER A 63 3.07 -7.12 -2.91
CA SER A 63 3.75 -6.81 -4.16
C SER A 63 4.64 -7.96 -4.63
N VAL A 64 5.42 -8.55 -3.71
CA VAL A 64 6.33 -9.65 -4.01
C VAL A 64 5.55 -10.95 -4.20
N ALA A 65 4.63 -11.27 -3.29
CA ALA A 65 3.85 -12.49 -3.35
C ALA A 65 3.00 -12.57 -4.63
N SER A 66 2.33 -11.48 -5.00
CA SER A 66 1.51 -11.44 -6.22
C SER A 66 2.35 -11.52 -7.49
N CYS A 67 3.52 -10.85 -7.53
CA CYS A 67 4.44 -10.94 -8.65
C CYS A 67 4.92 -12.39 -8.86
N HIS A 68 5.33 -13.06 -7.78
CA HIS A 68 5.74 -14.47 -7.84
C HIS A 68 4.58 -15.39 -8.24
N MET A 69 3.38 -15.19 -7.69
CA MET A 69 2.19 -15.94 -8.07
C MET A 69 1.90 -15.80 -9.57
N LEU A 70 1.90 -14.59 -10.11
CA LEU A 70 1.65 -14.35 -11.54
C LEU A 70 2.72 -14.98 -12.43
N TRP A 71 3.98 -14.92 -12.02
CA TRP A 71 5.06 -15.64 -12.70
C TRP A 71 4.84 -17.16 -12.70
N PHE A 72 4.49 -17.73 -11.54
CA PHE A 72 4.21 -19.15 -11.43
C PHE A 72 3.02 -19.58 -12.30
N LEU A 73 1.95 -18.78 -12.32
CA LEU A 73 0.78 -19.04 -13.18
C LEU A 73 1.16 -19.02 -14.68
N HIS A 74 2.07 -18.14 -15.09
CA HIS A 74 2.63 -18.17 -16.44
C HIS A 74 3.36 -19.50 -16.72
N CYS A 75 4.18 -20.00 -15.81
CA CYS A 75 4.84 -21.30 -15.98
C CYS A 75 3.83 -22.46 -16.09
N CYS A 76 2.76 -22.44 -15.29
CA CYS A 76 1.69 -23.44 -15.41
C CYS A 76 1.01 -23.40 -16.78
N ALA A 77 0.72 -22.20 -17.28
CA ALA A 77 0.11 -22.01 -18.61
C ALA A 77 1.01 -22.57 -19.73
N ASP A 78 2.32 -22.28 -19.69
CA ASP A 78 3.29 -22.79 -20.67
C ASP A 78 3.42 -24.32 -20.64
N ALA A 79 3.26 -24.92 -19.45
CA ALA A 79 3.31 -26.37 -19.25
C ALA A 79 1.97 -27.08 -19.53
N GLY A 80 0.89 -26.36 -19.84
CA GLY A 80 -0.44 -26.92 -20.05
C GLY A 80 -1.12 -27.46 -18.79
N VAL A 81 -0.75 -26.95 -17.61
CA VAL A 81 -1.36 -27.31 -16.32
C VAL A 81 -2.64 -26.48 -16.11
N VAL A 82 -3.78 -27.15 -15.85
CA VAL A 82 -5.13 -26.57 -15.67
C VAL A 82 -5.73 -27.01 -14.34
#